data_AF-D3L9P7-F1
#
_entry.id   AF-D3L9P7-F1
#
_cell.length_a   1.000
_cell.length_b   1.000
_cell.length_c   1.000
_cell.angle_alpha   90.00
_cell.angle_beta   90.00
_cell.angle_gamma   90.00
#
_symmetry.space_group_name_H-M   'P 1'
#
loop_
_entity.id
_entity.type
_entity.pdbx_description
1 polymer ?
#
loop_
_entity_poly.entity_id
_entity_poly.type
_entity_poly.pdbx_seq_one_letter_code
_entity_poly.pdbx_strand_id
1 'polypeptide(L)'
;MLWLIIFTVMMQVLFLTGGHLYWHWGWLTISQYGINSGIIVFLRFVLIIFISTLLTLTTSPTNLANGLSSILKPLKFFHLPIDEISLMLALSLRFVPTLMDETGKIMNAQRARGVDFGEGNIFQQMRSLVPTFIPRFIASFNRADELATAMESRGYGGAPKRTKFNRLKFKVNDWIACLIFVFLIFAIYFLRK
;
A
#
# COMPACT_ATOMS: atom_id res chain seq x y z
N MET A 1 1.71 4.87 -14.89
CA MET A 1 0.54 3.97 -14.97
C MET A 1 -0.21 4.08 -16.30
N LEU A 2 -0.59 5.28 -16.74
CA LEU A 2 -1.25 5.48 -18.05
C LEU A 2 -0.49 4.84 -19.23
N TRP A 3 0.84 4.98 -19.26
CA TRP A 3 1.66 4.35 -20.30
C TRP A 3 1.54 2.82 -20.34
N LEU A 4 1.48 2.15 -19.18
CA LEU A 4 1.30 0.69 -19.12
C LEU A 4 -0.10 0.26 -19.60
N ILE A 5 -1.14 1.04 -19.30
CA ILE A 5 -2.51 0.76 -19.75
C ILE A 5 -2.59 0.87 -21.27
N ILE A 6 -2.08 1.96 -21.84
CA ILE A 6 -2.08 2.17 -23.30
C ILE A 6 -1.29 1.05 -23.98
N PHE A 7 -0.11 0.72 -23.47
CA PHE A 7 0.73 -0.35 -24.00
C PHE A 7 0.02 -1.71 -23.98
N THR A 8 -0.58 -2.09 -22.84
CA THR A 8 -1.27 -3.39 -22.70
C THR A 8 -2.53 -3.52 -23.55
N VAL A 9 -3.34 -2.46 -23.63
CA VAL A 9 -4.54 -2.43 -24.49
C VAL A 9 -4.14 -2.49 -25.96
N MET A 10 -3.13 -1.71 -26.36
CA MET A 10 -2.60 -1.74 -27.73
C MET A 10 -2.08 -3.15 -28.09
N MET A 11 -1.33 -3.79 -27.20
CA MET A 11 -0.86 -5.15 -27.40
C MET A 11 -2.00 -6.14 -27.57
N GLN A 12 -3.08 -6.04 -26.77
CA GLN A 12 -4.24 -6.92 -26.95
C GLN A 12 -4.97 -6.68 -28.26
N VAL A 13 -5.17 -5.43 -28.67
CA VAL A 13 -5.89 -5.12 -29.91
C VAL A 13 -5.12 -5.59 -31.15
N LEU A 14 -3.79 -5.52 -31.12
CA LEU A 14 -2.94 -5.83 -32.27
C LEU A 14 -2.54 -7.30 -32.40
N PHE A 15 -2.42 -8.01 -31.27
CA PHE A 15 -1.90 -9.39 -31.25
C PHE A 15 -2.93 -10.46 -30.89
N LEU A 16 -4.10 -10.13 -30.32
CA LEU A 16 -5.16 -11.14 -30.18
C LEU A 16 -5.88 -11.36 -31.50
N THR A 17 -5.81 -12.59 -31.99
CA THR A 17 -6.54 -13.08 -33.17
C THR A 17 -7.73 -13.94 -32.74
N GLY A 18 -8.91 -13.66 -33.30
CA GLY A 18 -10.11 -14.45 -33.10
C GLY A 18 -11.37 -13.79 -33.67
N GLY A 19 -12.33 -14.59 -34.13
CA GLY A 19 -13.61 -14.11 -34.67
C GLY A 19 -13.49 -13.35 -36.00
N HIS A 20 -14.38 -12.37 -36.21
CA HIS A 20 -14.37 -11.55 -37.43
C HIS A 20 -13.15 -10.62 -37.48
N LEU A 21 -12.45 -10.67 -38.62
CA LEU A 21 -11.26 -9.87 -38.91
C LEU A 21 -11.68 -8.59 -39.63
N TYR A 22 -11.33 -7.44 -39.07
CA TYR A 22 -11.58 -6.15 -39.70
C TYR A 22 -10.42 -5.69 -40.56
N TRP A 23 -9.19 -5.96 -40.12
CA TRP A 23 -7.97 -5.59 -40.82
C TRP A 23 -6.86 -6.58 -40.46
N HIS A 24 -6.18 -7.13 -41.46
CA HIS A 24 -4.91 -7.82 -41.29
C HIS A 24 -3.80 -7.07 -42.08
N TRP A 25 -2.65 -6.87 -41.45
CA TRP A 25 -1.43 -6.44 -42.11
C TRP A 25 -0.22 -7.17 -41.49
N GLY A 26 0.17 -8.28 -42.12
CA GLY A 26 1.23 -9.17 -41.60
C GLY A 26 0.93 -9.68 -40.18
N TRP A 27 1.88 -9.47 -39.28
CA TRP A 27 1.80 -9.68 -37.83
C TRP A 27 0.77 -8.81 -37.06
N LEU A 28 0.22 -7.76 -37.66
CA LEU A 28 -0.76 -6.87 -37.02
C LEU A 28 -2.16 -7.25 -37.50
N THR A 29 -3.00 -7.69 -36.58
CA THR A 29 -4.38 -8.09 -36.90
C THR A 29 -5.35 -7.45 -35.94
N ILE A 30 -6.28 -6.66 -36.46
CA ILE A 30 -7.38 -6.10 -35.69
C ILE A 30 -8.58 -7.05 -35.82
N SER A 31 -8.82 -7.79 -34.75
CA SER A 31 -9.91 -8.75 -34.64
C SER A 31 -10.98 -8.27 -33.66
N GLN A 32 -12.23 -8.71 -33.82
CA GLN A 32 -13.32 -8.41 -32.89
C GLN A 32 -12.98 -8.84 -31.45
N TYR A 33 -12.29 -9.98 -31.30
CA TYR A 33 -11.83 -10.47 -29.99
C TYR A 33 -10.73 -9.58 -29.40
N GLY A 34 -9.82 -9.07 -30.22
CA GLY A 34 -8.75 -8.15 -29.79
C GLY A 34 -9.33 -6.84 -29.26
N ILE A 35 -10.31 -6.26 -29.97
CA ILE A 35 -11.02 -5.05 -29.53
C ILE A 35 -11.78 -5.30 -28.22
N ASN A 36 -12.60 -6.36 -28.16
CA ASN A 36 -13.38 -6.66 -26.96
C ASN A 36 -12.48 -6.92 -25.73
N SER A 37 -11.41 -7.69 -25.92
CA SER A 37 -10.44 -7.97 -24.85
C SER A 37 -9.71 -6.72 -24.39
N GLY A 38 -9.31 -5.85 -25.33
CA GLY A 38 -8.70 -4.55 -25.03
C GLY A 38 -9.61 -3.65 -24.20
N ILE A 39 -10.90 -3.58 -24.54
CA ILE A 39 -11.91 -2.82 -23.76
C ILE A 39 -12.05 -3.41 -22.35
N ILE A 40 -12.13 -4.74 -22.21
CA ILE A 40 -12.26 -5.42 -20.91
C ILE A 40 -11.05 -5.12 -20.02
N VAL A 41 -9.83 -5.20 -20.55
CA VAL A 41 -8.62 -4.91 -19.78
C VAL A 41 -8.50 -3.44 -19.43
N PHE A 42 -8.85 -2.54 -20.35
CA PHE A 42 -8.93 -1.11 -20.06
C PHE A 42 -9.88 -0.85 -18.89
N LEU A 43 -11.12 -1.34 -18.96
CA LEU A 43 -12.11 -1.17 -17.90
C LEU A 43 -11.64 -1.78 -16.57
N ARG A 44 -10.96 -2.93 -16.61
CA ARG A 44 -10.39 -3.57 -15.41
C ARG A 44 -9.35 -2.68 -14.73
N PHE A 45 -8.44 -2.09 -15.49
CA PHE A 45 -7.45 -1.16 -14.91
C PHE A 45 -8.12 0.09 -14.31
N VAL A 46 -9.09 0.66 -15.01
CA VAL A 46 -9.86 1.81 -14.50
C VAL A 46 -10.53 1.46 -13.17
N LEU A 47 -11.19 0.30 -13.08
CA LEU A 47 -11.84 -0.16 -11.84
C LEU A 47 -10.83 -0.37 -10.70
N ILE A 48 -9.69 -1.02 -10.96
CA ILE A 48 -8.65 -1.23 -9.94
C ILE A 48 -8.13 0.10 -9.40
N ILE A 49 -7.82 1.05 -10.31
CA ILE A 49 -7.33 2.37 -9.92
C ILE A 49 -8.40 3.10 -9.11
N PHE A 50 -9.64 3.13 -9.60
CA PHE A 50 -10.73 3.84 -8.93
C PHE A 50 -10.98 3.32 -7.51
N ILE A 51 -11.08 2.00 -7.34
CA ILE A 51 -11.29 1.37 -6.01
C ILE A 51 -10.08 1.64 -5.09
N SER A 52 -8.85 1.51 -5.60
CA SER A 52 -7.63 1.75 -4.84
C SER A 52 -7.52 3.20 -4.37
N THR A 53 -7.81 4.16 -5.26
CA THR A 53 -7.81 5.58 -4.94
C THR A 53 -8.91 5.92 -3.92
N LEU A 54 -10.11 5.38 -4.08
CA LEU A 54 -11.21 5.58 -3.13
C LEU A 54 -10.79 5.09 -1.73
N LEU A 55 -10.29 3.85 -1.63
CA LEU A 55 -9.82 3.29 -0.35
C LEU A 55 -8.75 4.15 0.31
N THR A 56 -7.79 4.65 -0.49
CA THR A 56 -6.67 5.48 -0.01
C THR A 56 -7.14 6.85 0.47
N LEU A 57 -8.12 7.46 -0.20
CA LEU A 57 -8.62 8.79 0.16
C LEU A 57 -9.61 8.77 1.33
N THR A 58 -10.42 7.73 1.47
CA THR A 58 -11.47 7.66 2.50
C THR A 58 -10.97 7.09 3.83
N THR A 59 -9.81 6.45 3.87
CA THR A 59 -9.35 5.69 5.04
C THR A 59 -7.97 6.13 5.49
N SER A 60 -7.83 6.49 6.77
CA SER A 60 -6.51 6.82 7.32
C SER A 60 -5.60 5.58 7.40
N PRO A 61 -4.27 5.74 7.24
CA PRO A 61 -3.32 4.62 7.33
C PRO A 61 -3.40 3.89 8.69
N THR A 62 -3.64 4.62 9.78
CA THR A 62 -3.78 4.05 11.12
C THR A 62 -5.03 3.17 11.24
N ASN A 63 -6.13 3.55 10.59
CA ASN A 63 -7.34 2.73 10.55
C ASN A 63 -7.17 1.50 9.66
N LEU A 64 -6.46 1.62 8.53
CA LEU A 64 -6.10 0.49 7.67
C LEU A 64 -5.27 -0.55 8.44
N ALA A 65 -4.26 -0.13 9.21
CA ALA A 65 -3.49 -1.04 10.05
C ALA A 65 -4.33 -1.73 11.12
N ASN A 66 -5.23 -0.99 11.80
CA ASN A 66 -6.14 -1.59 12.77
C ASN A 66 -7.07 -2.62 12.12
N GLY A 67 -7.53 -2.36 10.89
CA GLY A 67 -8.31 -3.28 10.07
C GLY A 67 -7.52 -4.53 9.72
N LEU A 68 -6.30 -4.37 9.21
CA LEU A 68 -5.39 -5.46 8.87
C LEU A 68 -5.10 -6.34 10.09
N SER A 69 -4.77 -5.74 11.24
CA SER A 69 -4.62 -6.44 12.51
C SER A 69 -5.85 -7.24 12.91
N SER A 70 -7.06 -6.77 12.57
CA SER A 70 -8.29 -7.52 12.84
C SER A 70 -8.49 -8.69 11.87
N ILE A 71 -8.12 -8.53 10.60
CA ILE A 71 -8.15 -9.58 9.57
C ILE A 71 -7.10 -10.66 9.85
N LEU A 72 -5.97 -10.29 10.46
CA LEU A 72 -4.89 -11.22 10.82
C LEU A 72 -5.16 -11.99 12.13
N LYS A 73 -6.14 -11.60 12.96
CA LYS A 73 -6.49 -12.33 14.20
C LYS A 73 -6.66 -13.85 14.08
N PRO A 74 -7.35 -14.43 13.06
CA PRO A 74 -7.52 -15.87 12.96
C PRO A 74 -6.19 -16.62 12.78
N LEU A 75 -5.14 -15.95 12.29
CA LEU A 75 -3.81 -16.54 12.20
C LEU A 75 -3.19 -16.84 13.57
N LYS A 76 -3.81 -16.40 14.68
CA LYS A 76 -3.38 -16.71 16.06
C LYS A 76 -3.45 -18.21 16.32
N PHE A 77 -4.35 -18.90 15.61
CA PHE A 77 -4.44 -20.36 15.64
C PHE A 77 -3.15 -21.03 15.15
N PHE A 78 -2.44 -20.41 14.21
CA PHE A 78 -1.13 -20.87 13.72
C PHE A 78 0.04 -20.40 14.59
N HIS A 79 -0.21 -20.01 15.85
CA HIS A 79 0.80 -19.54 16.81
C HIS A 79 1.58 -18.29 16.35
N LEU A 80 1.00 -17.49 15.45
CA LEU A 80 1.62 -16.25 14.99
C LEU A 80 1.41 -15.11 16.01
N PRO A 81 2.46 -14.31 16.32
CA PRO A 81 2.42 -13.22 17.30
C PRO A 81 1.72 -11.97 16.74
N ILE A 82 0.40 -12.04 16.55
CA ILE A 82 -0.38 -10.97 15.91
C ILE A 82 -0.45 -9.71 16.75
N ASP A 83 -0.45 -9.83 18.08
CA ASP A 83 -0.55 -8.67 18.97
C ASP A 83 0.73 -7.83 18.92
N GLU A 84 1.89 -8.49 18.75
CA GLU A 84 3.22 -7.91 18.53
C GLU A 84 3.32 -7.30 17.13
N ILE A 85 2.93 -8.02 16.09
CA ILE A 85 2.89 -7.50 14.70
C ILE A 85 2.00 -6.26 14.62
N SER A 86 0.85 -6.28 15.29
CA SER A 86 -0.07 -5.15 15.35
C SER A 86 0.56 -3.94 16.07
N LEU A 87 1.31 -4.17 17.15
CA LEU A 87 2.05 -3.12 17.82
C LEU A 87 3.10 -2.53 16.89
N MET A 88 3.94 -3.37 16.27
CA MET A 88 5.00 -2.94 15.37
C MET A 88 4.43 -2.09 14.24
N LEU A 89 3.38 -2.58 13.55
CA LEU A 89 2.73 -1.86 12.46
C LEU A 89 2.16 -0.50 12.92
N ALA A 90 1.50 -0.46 14.07
CA ALA A 90 0.94 0.78 14.61
C ALA A 90 2.01 1.80 14.99
N LEU A 91 3.13 1.35 15.57
CA LEU A 91 4.28 2.20 15.89
C LEU A 91 4.98 2.68 14.61
N SER A 92 5.23 1.80 13.65
CA SER A 92 5.84 2.15 12.37
C SER A 92 5.04 3.23 11.65
N LEU A 93 3.72 3.05 11.49
CA LEU A 93 2.89 4.07 10.84
C LEU A 93 2.84 5.40 11.58
N ARG A 94 2.98 5.39 12.91
CA ARG A 94 3.07 6.62 13.71
C ARG A 94 4.42 7.32 13.55
N PHE A 95 5.51 6.57 13.44
CA PHE A 95 6.85 7.13 13.32
C PHE A 95 7.22 7.53 11.89
N VAL A 96 6.59 6.97 10.86
CA VAL A 96 6.85 7.36 9.47
C VAL A 96 6.73 8.88 9.25
N PRO A 97 5.65 9.57 9.66
CA PRO A 97 5.55 11.03 9.51
C PRO A 97 6.66 11.78 10.26
N THR A 98 6.91 11.42 11.53
CA THR A 98 7.94 12.07 12.35
C THR A 98 9.33 11.90 11.75
N LEU A 99 9.65 10.70 11.27
CA LEU A 99 10.90 10.43 10.56
C LEU A 99 10.96 11.27 9.28
N MET A 100 9.90 11.40 8.49
CA MET A 100 9.90 12.26 7.30
C MET A 100 10.21 13.72 7.64
N ASP A 101 9.58 14.27 8.68
CA ASP A 101 9.82 15.64 9.14
C ASP A 101 11.27 15.86 9.60
N GLU A 102 11.81 14.93 10.38
CA GLU A 102 13.21 14.95 10.81
C GLU A 102 14.16 14.85 9.61
N THR A 103 13.85 14.00 8.63
CA THR A 103 14.61 13.92 7.37
C THR A 103 14.68 15.28 6.70
N GLY A 104 13.53 15.94 6.55
CA GLY A 104 13.44 17.24 5.89
C GLY A 104 14.27 18.32 6.60
N LYS A 105 14.19 18.39 7.93
CA LYS A 105 15.00 19.31 8.75
C LYS A 105 16.50 19.07 8.57
N ILE A 106 16.91 17.81 8.58
CA ILE A 106 18.32 17.45 8.43
C ILE A 106 18.80 17.76 7.01
N MET A 107 18.02 17.44 5.98
CA MET A 107 18.36 17.79 4.59
C MET A 107 18.57 19.30 4.44
N ASN A 108 17.70 20.11 5.04
CA ASN A 108 17.85 21.57 5.03
C ASN A 108 19.09 22.04 5.80
N ALA A 109 19.40 21.44 6.94
CA ALA A 109 20.61 21.75 7.71
C ALA A 109 21.90 21.39 6.95
N GLN A 110 21.89 20.29 6.20
CA GLN A 110 23.04 19.89 5.37
C GLN A 110 23.19 20.79 4.13
N ARG A 111 22.08 21.22 3.51
CA ARG A 111 22.12 22.25 2.45
C ARG A 111 22.75 23.55 2.96
N ALA A 112 22.40 23.99 4.17
CA ALA A 112 23.00 25.17 4.78
C ALA A 112 24.50 25.01 5.08
N ARG A 113 25.00 23.77 5.17
CA ARG A 113 26.43 23.43 5.32
C ARG A 113 27.13 23.21 3.97
N GLY A 114 26.47 23.51 2.85
CA GLY A 114 27.05 23.40 1.50
C GLY A 114 26.94 22.02 0.87
N VAL A 115 26.04 21.15 1.36
CA VAL A 115 25.77 19.85 0.70
C VAL A 115 24.69 20.03 -0.36
N ASP A 116 25.09 19.94 -1.64
CA ASP A 116 24.16 19.96 -2.76
C ASP A 116 23.55 18.57 -2.99
N PHE A 117 22.24 18.48 -2.77
CA PHE A 117 21.47 17.27 -3.04
C PHE A 117 20.82 17.38 -4.42
N GLY A 118 21.16 16.47 -5.34
CA GLY A 118 20.53 16.38 -6.67
C GLY A 118 21.41 16.84 -7.83
N GLU A 119 22.56 17.43 -7.55
CA GLU A 119 23.57 17.78 -8.57
C GLU A 119 24.77 16.82 -8.51
N GLY A 120 25.43 16.57 -9.65
CA GLY A 120 26.61 15.70 -9.74
C GLY A 120 26.34 14.21 -10.04
N ASN A 121 27.41 13.39 -9.98
CA ASN A 121 27.36 11.96 -10.32
C ASN A 121 26.68 11.15 -9.19
N ILE A 122 25.96 10.06 -9.53
CA ILE A 122 25.22 9.21 -8.56
C ILE A 122 26.12 8.78 -7.38
N PHE A 123 27.40 8.52 -7.66
CA PHE A 123 28.39 8.16 -6.65
C PHE A 123 28.68 9.30 -5.64
N GLN A 124 28.72 10.55 -6.10
CA GLN A 124 28.90 11.72 -5.24
C GLN A 124 27.66 11.96 -4.37
N GLN A 125 26.46 11.78 -4.94
CA GLN A 125 25.21 11.86 -4.18
C GLN A 125 25.10 10.77 -3.11
N MET A 126 25.52 9.53 -3.40
CA MET A 126 25.56 8.49 -2.36
C MET A 126 26.53 8.84 -1.24
N ARG A 127 27.71 9.39 -1.57
CA ARG A 127 28.73 9.76 -0.58
C ARG A 127 28.27 10.90 0.33
N SER A 128 27.43 11.83 -0.16
CA SER A 128 26.86 12.91 0.65
C SER A 128 25.70 12.45 1.55
N LEU A 129 25.02 11.35 1.20
CA LEU A 129 23.97 10.75 2.02
C LEU A 129 24.51 10.02 3.25
N VAL A 130 25.68 9.38 3.16
CA VAL A 130 26.24 8.54 4.24
C VAL A 130 26.46 9.30 5.57
N PRO A 131 27.11 10.49 5.60
CA PRO A 131 27.31 11.25 6.84
C PRO A 131 26.00 11.71 7.50
N THR A 132 24.92 11.80 6.71
CA THR A 132 23.59 12.17 7.18
C THR A 132 22.82 10.95 7.71
N PHE A 133 23.04 9.79 7.10
CA PHE A 133 22.33 8.56 7.40
C PHE A 133 22.80 7.92 8.71
N ILE A 134 24.11 7.83 8.95
CA ILE A 134 24.68 7.13 10.11
C ILE A 134 24.20 7.73 11.46
N PRO A 135 24.31 9.05 11.71
CA PRO A 135 23.86 9.63 12.98
C PRO A 135 22.37 9.42 13.22
N ARG A 136 21.59 9.39 12.15
CA ARG A 136 20.14 9.21 12.20
C ARG A 136 19.73 7.77 12.49
N PHE A 137 20.48 6.82 11.95
CA PHE A 137 20.29 5.42 12.29
C PHE A 137 20.51 5.22 13.79
N ILE A 138 21.59 5.79 14.34
CA ILE A 138 21.86 5.78 15.79
C ILE A 138 20.74 6.47 16.59
N ALA A 139 20.28 7.64 16.15
CA ALA A 139 19.17 8.34 16.80
C ALA A 139 17.87 7.52 16.81
N SER A 140 17.61 6.73 15.76
CA SER A 140 16.47 5.82 15.71
C SER A 140 16.57 4.66 16.71
N PHE A 141 17.78 4.18 17.03
CA PHE A 141 17.97 3.18 18.08
C PHE A 141 17.74 3.77 19.46
N ASN A 142 18.31 4.94 19.74
CA ASN A 142 18.07 5.64 21.01
C ASN A 142 16.56 5.88 21.22
N ARG A 143 15.85 6.27 20.16
CA ARG A 143 14.39 6.43 20.18
C ARG A 143 13.66 5.12 20.48
N ALA A 144 14.14 4.00 19.95
CA ALA A 144 13.57 2.68 20.23
C ALA A 144 13.79 2.28 21.69
N ASP A 145 14.97 2.53 22.25
CA ASP A 145 15.31 2.23 23.65
C ASP A 145 14.50 3.12 24.61
N GLU A 146 14.39 4.42 24.33
CA GLU A 146 13.52 5.35 25.07
C GLU A 146 12.07 4.88 25.06
N LEU A 147 11.57 4.45 23.89
CA LEU A 147 10.21 3.95 23.75
C LEU A 147 10.01 2.63 24.52
N ALA A 148 10.96 1.70 24.44
CA ALA A 148 10.90 0.43 25.16
C ALA A 148 10.86 0.67 26.67
N THR A 149 11.77 1.49 27.20
CA THR A 149 11.82 1.87 28.62
C THR A 149 10.52 2.58 29.06
N ALA A 150 9.99 3.48 28.23
CA ALA A 150 8.72 4.14 28.48
C ALA A 150 7.51 3.18 28.43
N MET A 151 7.58 2.10 27.65
CA MET A 151 6.55 1.07 27.58
C MET A 151 6.61 0.15 28.81
N GLU A 152 7.80 -0.27 29.23
CA GLU A 152 8.01 -1.10 30.43
C GLU A 152 7.57 -0.38 31.70
N SER A 153 7.95 0.89 31.87
CA SER A 153 7.50 1.72 32.99
C SER A 153 5.98 1.92 33.05
N ARG A 154 5.28 1.80 31.91
CA ARG A 154 3.81 1.81 31.83
C ARG A 154 3.19 0.41 32.01
N GLY A 155 3.99 -0.61 32.31
CA GLY A 155 3.54 -1.99 32.53
C GLY A 155 3.26 -2.78 31.25
N TYR A 156 3.80 -2.36 30.10
CA TYR A 156 3.69 -3.15 28.88
C TYR A 156 4.43 -4.49 29.04
N GLY A 157 3.78 -5.60 28.69
CA GLY A 157 4.33 -6.96 28.83
C GLY A 157 4.00 -7.65 30.17
N GLY A 158 3.52 -6.93 31.18
CA GLY A 158 3.23 -7.50 32.51
C GLY A 158 1.87 -8.21 32.65
N ALA A 159 0.93 -8.04 31.72
CA ALA A 159 -0.43 -8.57 31.83
C ALA A 159 -0.67 -9.74 30.86
N PRO A 160 -1.23 -10.88 31.32
CA PRO A 160 -1.48 -12.06 30.47
C PRO A 160 -2.57 -11.83 29.41
N LYS A 161 -3.42 -10.80 29.56
CA LYS A 161 -4.48 -10.47 28.59
C LYS A 161 -4.64 -8.96 28.43
N ARG A 162 -4.20 -8.43 27.29
CA ARG A 162 -4.30 -7.00 26.94
C ARG A 162 -5.72 -6.62 26.49
N THR A 163 -6.22 -5.47 26.94
CA THR A 163 -7.44 -4.86 26.43
C THR A 163 -7.15 -3.89 25.27
N LYS A 164 -8.01 -3.84 24.26
CA LYS A 164 -7.92 -2.88 23.14
C LYS A 164 -8.79 -1.64 23.41
N PHE A 165 -8.17 -0.47 23.36
CA PHE A 165 -8.84 0.84 23.47
C PHE A 165 -9.65 1.16 22.20
N ASN A 166 -8.97 1.19 21.04
CA ASN A 166 -9.66 1.38 19.76
C ASN A 166 -10.22 0.04 19.26
N ARG A 167 -11.53 -0.17 19.43
CA ARG A 167 -12.23 -1.36 18.92
C ARG A 167 -13.02 -0.97 17.67
N LEU A 168 -12.74 -1.66 16.56
CA LEU A 168 -13.58 -1.60 15.36
C LEU A 168 -14.95 -2.19 15.70
N LYS A 169 -15.99 -1.36 15.59
CA LYS A 169 -17.39 -1.76 15.79
C LYS A 169 -18.08 -1.75 14.43
N PHE A 170 -18.70 -2.86 14.07
CA PHE A 170 -19.53 -2.94 12.87
C PHE A 170 -20.75 -2.04 13.05
N LYS A 171 -20.93 -1.10 12.12
CA LYS A 171 -22.11 -0.24 12.02
C LYS A 171 -23.11 -0.85 11.04
N VAL A 172 -24.34 -0.32 11.04
CA VAL A 172 -25.38 -0.72 10.10
C VAL A 172 -24.94 -0.52 8.65
N ASN A 173 -24.21 0.58 8.38
CA ASN A 173 -23.66 0.85 7.04
C ASN A 173 -22.68 -0.24 6.58
N ASP A 174 -21.92 -0.85 7.50
CA ASP A 174 -20.98 -1.93 7.17
C ASP A 174 -21.74 -3.20 6.79
N TRP A 175 -22.86 -3.48 7.46
CA TRP A 175 -23.76 -4.58 7.11
C TRP A 175 -24.41 -4.39 5.74
N ILE A 176 -24.90 -3.18 5.45
CA ILE A 176 -25.47 -2.84 4.14
C ILE A 176 -24.41 -3.00 3.04
N ALA A 177 -23.20 -2.47 3.26
CA ALA A 177 -22.10 -2.60 2.31
C ALA A 177 -21.73 -4.08 2.07
N CYS A 178 -21.69 -4.90 3.12
CA CYS A 178 -21.42 -6.32 3.02
C CYS A 178 -22.50 -7.05 2.20
N LEU A 179 -23.78 -6.74 2.41
CA LEU A 179 -24.89 -7.32 1.67
C LEU A 179 -24.83 -6.95 0.18
N ILE A 180 -24.59 -5.67 -0.14
CA ILE A 180 -24.40 -5.20 -1.51
C ILE A 180 -23.22 -5.94 -2.17
N PHE A 181 -22.12 -6.13 -1.46
CA PHE A 181 -20.94 -6.81 -1.97
C PHE A 181 -21.20 -8.30 -2.26
N VAL A 182 -21.88 -9.00 -1.36
CA VAL A 182 -22.29 -10.41 -1.56
C VAL A 182 -23.25 -10.54 -2.74
N PHE A 183 -24.23 -9.64 -2.85
CA PHE A 183 -25.16 -9.60 -3.99
C PHE A 183 -24.42 -9.39 -5.32
N LEU A 184 -23.46 -8.46 -5.35
CA LEU A 184 -22.65 -8.17 -6.53
C LEU A 184 -21.81 -9.38 -6.96
N ILE A 185 -21.20 -10.09 -6.00
CA ILE A 185 -20.49 -11.35 -6.28
C ILE A 185 -21.43 -12.40 -6.87
N PHE A 186 -22.62 -12.57 -6.28
CA PHE A 186 -23.60 -13.55 -6.75
C PHE A 186 -24.09 -13.21 -8.17
N ALA A 187 -24.38 -11.94 -8.44
CA ALA A 187 -24.76 -11.46 -9.77
C ALA A 187 -23.64 -11.70 -10.79
N ILE A 188 -22.38 -11.42 -10.46
CA ILE A 188 -21.23 -11.72 -11.33
C ILE A 188 -21.10 -13.23 -11.57
N TYR A 189 -21.26 -14.04 -10.54
CA TYR A 189 -21.17 -15.50 -10.67
C TYR A 189 -22.23 -16.04 -11.62
N PHE A 190 -23.47 -15.53 -11.55
CA PHE A 190 -24.55 -15.91 -12.44
C PHE A 190 -24.34 -15.40 -13.88
N LEU A 191 -23.88 -14.16 -14.06
CA LEU A 191 -23.56 -13.58 -15.37
C LEU A 191 -22.36 -14.24 -16.06
N ARG A 192 -21.44 -14.82 -15.29
CA ARG A 192 -20.27 -15.54 -15.81
C ARG A 192 -20.61 -16.97 -16.26
N LYS A 193 -21.70 -17.54 -15.74
CA LYS A 193 -22.15 -18.90 -16.06
C LYS A 193 -23.06 -18.88 -17.29
#